data_AF-A0AA39VS41-F1
#
_entry.id   AF-A0AA39VS41-F1
#
_cell.length_a   1.000
_cell.length_b   1.000
_cell.length_c   1.000
_cell.angle_alpha   90.00
_cell.angle_beta   90.00
_cell.angle_gamma   90.00
#
_symmetry.space_group_name_H-M   'P 1'
#
loop_
_entity.id
_entity.type
_entity.pdbx_description
1 polymer ?
#
loop_
_entity_poly.entity_id
_entity_poly.type
_entity_poly.pdbx_seq_one_letter_code
_entity_poly.pdbx_strand_id
1 'polypeptide(L)'
;MALVAHFDFELYQMDVKTAFLNGDIDETIYMVQPENFELGDPKNMACKLTKSIYGLKQASRQWYHKFHQVIVSFGFEINIVDNCVYHKFSGSKHIFLVLYVDDILLAINDIGMLHKTKRFLLKNFEMKDLGDASFVLGIQIQRDRSRGILGLS
;
A
#
# COMPACT_ATOMS: atom_id res chain seq x y z
N MET A 1 -15.72 3.74 -2.53
CA MET A 1 -16.94 3.06 -2.05
C MET A 1 -18.15 3.25 -2.95
N ALA A 2 -18.52 4.46 -3.37
CA ALA A 2 -19.66 4.66 -4.28
C ALA A 2 -19.57 3.82 -5.58
N LEU A 3 -18.39 3.77 -6.22
CA LEU A 3 -18.16 2.92 -7.40
C LEU A 3 -18.37 1.42 -7.12
N VAL A 4 -17.96 0.97 -5.93
CA VAL A 4 -18.11 -0.43 -5.50
C VAL A 4 -19.58 -0.80 -5.39
N ALA A 5 -20.38 0.08 -4.77
CA ALA A 5 -21.83 -0.12 -4.64
C ALA A 5 -22.54 -0.02 -5.99
N HIS A 6 -22.21 0.98 -6.80
CA HIS A 6 -22.90 1.26 -8.05
C HIS A 6 -22.63 0.20 -9.13
N PHE A 7 -21.39 -0.26 -9.26
CA PHE A 7 -20.98 -1.24 -10.28
C PHE A 7 -20.83 -2.67 -9.75
N ASP A 8 -21.24 -2.92 -8.49
CA ASP A 8 -21.08 -4.19 -7.79
C ASP A 8 -19.63 -4.75 -7.82
N PHE A 9 -18.61 -3.89 -7.81
CA PHE A 9 -17.21 -4.35 -7.81
C PHE A 9 -16.89 -5.18 -6.58
N GLU A 10 -16.03 -6.18 -6.72
CA GLU A 10 -15.41 -6.84 -5.59
C GLU A 10 -14.47 -5.87 -4.84
N LEU A 11 -14.35 -6.06 -3.53
CA LEU A 11 -13.54 -5.19 -2.69
C LEU A 11 -12.63 -6.02 -1.79
N TYR A 12 -11.33 -5.92 -2.02
CA TYR A 12 -10.30 -6.68 -1.30
C TYR A 12 -9.33 -5.75 -0.57
N GLN A 13 -8.75 -6.25 0.51
CA GLN A 13 -7.73 -5.52 1.26
C GLN A 13 -6.42 -6.31 1.31
N MET A 14 -5.31 -5.59 1.23
CA MET A 14 -3.97 -6.10 1.50
C MET A 14 -3.24 -5.14 2.42
N ASP A 15 -2.29 -5.67 3.20
CA ASP A 15 -1.48 -4.92 4.16
C ASP A 15 0.00 -5.11 3.82
N VAL A 16 0.74 -4.02 3.69
CA VAL A 16 2.18 -4.03 3.40
C VAL A 16 2.93 -4.16 4.72
N LYS A 17 3.69 -5.24 4.90
CA LYS A 17 4.58 -5.31 6.06
C LYS A 17 5.71 -4.31 5.93
N THR A 18 5.97 -3.62 7.04
CA THR A 18 7.09 -2.68 7.19
C THR A 18 7.19 -1.66 6.05
N ALA A 19 6.06 -1.06 5.65
CA ALA A 19 5.95 -0.09 4.54
C ALA A 19 7.16 0.85 4.39
N PHE A 20 7.60 1.50 5.47
CA PHE A 20 8.71 2.46 5.40
C PHE A 20 10.08 1.82 5.06
N LEU A 21 10.33 0.56 5.45
CA LEU A 21 11.57 -0.17 5.15
C LEU A 21 11.72 -0.50 3.66
N ASN A 22 10.62 -0.49 2.92
CA ASN A 22 10.65 -0.67 1.48
C ASN A 22 11.15 0.60 0.75
N GLY A 23 11.09 1.77 1.40
CA GLY A 23 11.58 3.03 0.86
C GLY A 23 13.11 3.10 0.81
N ASP A 24 13.64 3.51 -0.33
CA ASP A 24 15.06 3.80 -0.51
C ASP A 24 15.41 5.17 0.09
N ILE A 25 16.61 5.36 0.64
CA ILE A 25 17.07 6.67 1.14
C ILE A 25 17.99 7.31 0.11
N ASP A 26 17.65 8.52 -0.34
CA ASP A 26 18.46 9.30 -1.28
C ASP A 26 19.54 10.15 -0.58
N GLU A 27 19.37 10.38 0.72
CA GLU A 27 20.24 11.18 1.58
C GLU A 27 21.17 10.30 2.44
N THR A 28 22.32 10.82 2.85
CA THR A 28 23.14 10.13 3.87
C THR A 28 22.65 10.50 5.26
N ILE A 29 22.06 9.53 5.97
CA ILE A 29 21.52 9.72 7.31
C ILE A 29 22.22 8.77 8.28
N TYR A 30 22.61 9.32 9.42
CA TYR A 30 23.16 8.58 10.54
C TYR A 30 22.19 8.65 11.71
N MET A 31 22.14 7.57 12.51
CA MET A 31 21.45 7.53 13.78
C MET A 31 22.39 7.07 14.89
N VAL A 32 22.07 7.44 16.12
CA VAL A 32 22.71 6.88 17.31
C VAL A 32 22.51 5.36 17.28
N GLN A 33 23.53 4.63 17.74
CA GLN A 33 23.43 3.17 17.83
C GLN A 33 22.22 2.79 18.71
N PRO A 34 21.41 1.80 18.30
CA PRO A 34 20.32 1.33 19.14
C PRO A 34 20.87 0.74 20.43
N GLU A 35 20.12 0.90 21.52
CA GLU A 35 20.43 0.22 22.79
C GLU A 35 20.59 -1.28 22.54
N ASN A 36 21.62 -1.88 23.16
CA ASN A 36 22.00 -3.29 22.99
C ASN A 36 22.60 -3.68 21.62
N PHE A 37 22.85 -2.72 20.73
CA PHE A 37 23.57 -2.91 19.45
C PHE A 37 24.82 -2.03 19.33
N GLU A 38 25.30 -1.51 20.46
CA GLU A 38 26.48 -0.65 20.53
C GLU A 38 27.75 -1.46 20.23
N LEU A 39 28.50 -1.01 19.23
CA LEU A 39 29.83 -1.51 18.91
C LEU A 39 30.86 -0.41 19.14
N GLY A 40 32.01 -0.78 19.71
CA GLY A 40 33.08 0.16 20.00
C GLY A 40 32.70 1.20 21.05
N ASP A 41 33.28 2.39 20.95
CA ASP A 41 32.92 3.53 21.80
C ASP A 41 31.63 4.20 21.29
N PRO A 42 30.52 4.17 22.06
CA PRO A 42 29.25 4.76 21.65
C PRO A 42 29.32 6.25 21.32
N LYS A 43 30.30 6.98 21.85
CA LYS A 43 30.48 8.42 21.59
C LYS A 43 31.06 8.74 20.22
N ASN A 44 31.69 7.76 19.57
CA ASN A 44 32.45 7.94 18.34
C ASN A 44 31.88 7.14 17.15
N MET A 45 30.78 6.42 17.36
CA MET A 45 30.19 5.51 16.38
C MET A 45 28.72 5.81 16.16
N ALA A 46 28.27 5.72 14.90
CA ALA A 46 26.88 5.91 14.51
C ALA A 46 26.49 4.90 13.42
N CYS A 47 25.21 4.53 13.36
CA CYS A 47 24.70 3.66 12.31
C CYS A 47 24.33 4.51 11.09
N LYS A 48 24.87 4.15 9.92
CA LYS A 48 24.39 4.71 8.64
C LYS A 48 23.14 3.96 8.21
N LEU A 49 22.05 4.68 7.98
CA LEU A 49 20.82 4.09 7.46
C LEU A 49 20.95 3.81 5.96
N THR A 50 20.58 2.59 5.57
CA THR A 50 20.56 2.13 4.17
C THR A 50 19.14 2.01 3.61
N LYS A 51 18.14 2.01 4.49
CA LYS A 51 16.71 1.95 4.17
C LYS A 51 15.95 2.92 5.05
N SER A 52 14.85 3.45 4.51
CA SER A 52 13.99 4.37 5.23
C SER A 52 13.37 3.66 6.44
N ILE A 53 13.33 4.31 7.60
CA ILE A 53 12.74 3.75 8.82
C ILE A 53 11.65 4.68 9.34
N TYR A 54 10.75 4.14 10.17
CA TYR A 54 9.78 4.96 10.88
C TYR A 54 10.46 6.05 11.71
N GLY A 55 9.84 7.23 11.77
CA GLY A 55 10.38 8.40 12.46
C GLY A 55 11.26 9.31 11.62
N LEU A 56 11.73 8.86 10.43
CA LEU A 56 12.35 9.79 9.49
C LEU A 56 11.28 10.69 8.85
N LYS A 57 11.55 11.99 8.78
CA LYS A 57 10.66 12.99 8.17
C LYS A 57 10.23 12.64 6.74
N GLN A 58 11.09 11.94 5.99
CA GLN A 58 10.86 11.56 4.60
C GLN A 58 10.36 10.12 4.44
N ALA A 59 10.18 9.36 5.50
CA ALA A 59 9.91 7.93 5.42
C ALA A 59 8.69 7.59 4.56
N SER A 60 7.58 8.26 4.82
CA SER A 60 6.32 8.08 4.08
C SER A 60 6.46 8.47 2.61
N ARG A 61 7.25 9.52 2.31
CA ARG A 61 7.50 9.97 0.94
C ARG A 61 8.34 8.96 0.16
N GLN A 62 9.39 8.41 0.76
CA GLN A 62 10.23 7.41 0.11
C GLN A 62 9.47 6.10 -0.12
N TRP A 63 8.64 5.68 0.84
CA TRP A 63 7.73 4.56 0.64
C TRP A 63 6.77 4.82 -0.53
N TYR A 64 6.08 5.96 -0.53
CA TYR A 64 5.16 6.33 -1.59
C TYR A 64 5.82 6.31 -2.96
N HIS A 65 7.00 6.92 -3.11
CA HIS A 65 7.75 6.93 -4.37
C HIS A 65 8.12 5.53 -4.84
N LYS A 66 8.59 4.67 -3.92
CA LYS A 66 8.89 3.28 -4.25
C LYS A 66 7.66 2.55 -4.76
N PHE A 67 6.54 2.66 -4.03
CA PHE A 67 5.29 2.03 -4.41
C PHE A 67 4.79 2.53 -5.76
N HIS A 68 4.80 3.86 -5.96
CA HIS A 68 4.39 4.51 -7.20
C HIS A 68 5.16 3.98 -8.41
N GLN A 69 6.50 3.95 -8.34
CA GLN A 69 7.34 3.42 -9.42
C GLN A 69 6.99 1.96 -9.75
N VAL A 70 6.82 1.13 -8.72
CA VAL A 70 6.50 -0.29 -8.90
C VAL A 70 5.11 -0.47 -9.51
N ILE A 71 4.08 0.22 -9.03
CA ILE A 71 2.71 0.01 -9.50
C ILE A 71 2.50 0.56 -10.91
N VAL A 72 3.12 1.71 -11.24
CA VAL A 72 3.10 2.27 -12.60
C VAL A 72 3.85 1.37 -13.59
N SER A 73 4.95 0.72 -13.17
CA SER A 73 5.65 -0.27 -14.02
C SER A 73 4.77 -1.48 -14.36
N PHE A 74 3.74 -1.75 -13.55
CA PHE A 74 2.74 -2.77 -13.80
C PHE A 74 1.57 -2.28 -14.66
N GLY A 75 1.62 -1.04 -15.17
CA GLY A 75 0.62 -0.45 -16.05
C GLY A 75 -0.60 0.09 -15.33
N PHE A 76 -0.46 0.48 -14.05
CA PHE A 76 -1.44 1.35 -13.40
C PHE A 76 -1.16 2.81 -13.74
N GLU A 77 -2.24 3.59 -13.81
CA GLU A 77 -2.19 5.04 -13.95
C GLU A 77 -2.65 5.68 -12.65
N ILE A 78 -1.95 6.76 -12.25
CA ILE A 78 -2.32 7.54 -11.07
C ILE A 78 -3.53 8.42 -11.39
N ASN A 79 -4.42 8.59 -10.41
CA ASN A 79 -5.50 9.56 -10.52
C ASN A 79 -4.94 10.99 -10.37
N ILE A 80 -5.30 11.88 -11.29
CA ILE A 80 -4.77 13.26 -11.33
C ILE A 80 -5.25 14.16 -10.16
N VAL A 81 -6.32 13.75 -9.48
CA VAL A 81 -6.92 14.49 -8.36
C VAL A 81 -6.43 13.96 -7.02
N ASP A 82 -6.28 12.64 -6.91
CA ASP A 82 -5.84 11.98 -5.68
C ASP A 82 -4.69 11.00 -5.96
N ASN A 83 -3.50 11.39 -5.50
CA ASN A 83 -2.26 10.65 -5.71
C ASN A 83 -2.18 9.30 -4.98
N CYS A 84 -3.12 9.02 -4.09
CA CYS A 84 -3.27 7.73 -3.41
C CYS A 84 -4.13 6.74 -4.19
N VAL A 85 -4.82 7.19 -5.25
CA VAL A 85 -5.70 6.37 -6.06
C VAL A 85 -5.04 6.06 -7.40
N TYR A 86 -5.00 4.78 -7.74
CA TYR A 86 -4.53 4.26 -9.01
C TYR A 86 -5.66 3.51 -9.69
N HIS A 87 -5.61 3.45 -11.02
CA HIS A 87 -6.54 2.67 -11.81
C HIS A 87 -5.82 1.96 -12.94
N LYS A 88 -6.40 0.85 -13.41
CA LYS A 88 -5.94 0.17 -14.61
C LYS A 88 -7.15 -0.41 -15.33
N PHE A 89 -7.24 -0.16 -16.62
CA PHE A 89 -8.34 -0.62 -17.46
C PHE A 89 -7.81 -1.49 -18.60
N SER A 90 -8.52 -2.59 -18.89
CA SER A 90 -8.19 -3.51 -19.97
C SER A 90 -9.47 -4.02 -20.61
N GLY A 91 -9.99 -3.28 -21.59
CA GLY A 91 -11.32 -3.52 -22.15
C GLY A 91 -12.39 -3.30 -21.07
N SER A 92 -13.21 -4.32 -20.81
CA SER A 92 -14.23 -4.31 -19.76
C SER A 92 -13.70 -4.63 -18.36
N LYS A 93 -12.40 -4.88 -18.21
CA LYS A 93 -11.78 -5.20 -16.92
C LYS A 93 -11.26 -3.92 -16.27
N HIS A 94 -11.68 -3.67 -15.04
CA HIS A 94 -11.35 -2.47 -14.29
C HIS A 94 -10.83 -2.86 -12.90
N ILE A 95 -9.73 -2.23 -12.50
CA ILE A 95 -9.28 -2.22 -11.11
C ILE A 95 -9.01 -0.79 -10.67
N PHE A 96 -9.37 -0.50 -9.44
CA PHE A 96 -8.93 0.66 -8.69
C PHE A 96 -8.14 0.16 -7.49
N LEU A 97 -7.01 0.80 -7.24
CA LEU A 97 -6.15 0.56 -6.10
C LEU A 97 -6.06 1.85 -5.30
N VAL A 98 -6.36 1.78 -4.01
CA VAL A 98 -6.15 2.89 -3.08
C VAL A 98 -5.04 2.50 -2.12
N LEU A 99 -4.00 3.32 -2.02
CA LEU A 99 -2.91 3.16 -1.07
C LEU A 99 -3.11 4.15 0.09
N TYR A 100 -3.16 3.65 1.31
CA TYR A 100 -3.09 4.48 2.52
C TYR A 100 -2.00 3.93 3.43
N VAL A 101 -0.81 4.53 3.37
CA VAL A 101 0.38 4.05 4.11
C VAL A 101 0.65 2.56 3.84
N ASP A 102 0.31 1.67 4.77
CA ASP A 102 0.45 0.22 4.70
C ASP A 102 -0.81 -0.50 4.17
N ASP A 103 -1.99 0.13 4.26
CA ASP A 103 -3.24 -0.41 3.74
C ASP A 103 -3.36 -0.24 2.22
N ILE A 104 -3.78 -1.30 1.53
CA ILE A 104 -4.14 -1.30 0.12
C ILE A 104 -5.56 -1.82 -0.05
N LEU A 105 -6.42 -1.00 -0.66
CA LEU A 105 -7.77 -1.39 -1.04
C LEU A 105 -7.85 -1.61 -2.55
N LEU A 106 -8.41 -2.75 -2.97
CA LEU A 106 -8.56 -3.13 -4.37
C LEU A 106 -10.05 -3.26 -4.70
N ALA A 107 -10.56 -2.37 -5.56
CA ALA A 107 -11.92 -2.48 -6.11
C ALA A 107 -11.86 -2.97 -7.57
N ILE A 108 -12.52 -4.07 -7.90
CA ILE A 108 -12.32 -4.77 -9.17
C ILE A 108 -13.55 -5.53 -9.66
N ASN A 109 -13.72 -5.67 -10.97
CA ASN A 109 -14.79 -6.48 -11.57
C ASN A 109 -14.33 -7.80 -12.24
N ASP A 110 -13.02 -8.10 -12.22
CA ASP A 110 -12.45 -9.32 -12.83
C ASP A 110 -11.49 -10.04 -11.87
N ILE A 111 -11.88 -11.23 -11.39
CA ILE A 111 -11.09 -12.02 -10.44
C ILE A 111 -9.71 -12.44 -11.01
N GLY A 112 -9.60 -12.66 -12.32
CA GLY A 112 -8.32 -12.98 -12.96
C GLY A 112 -7.31 -11.83 -12.84
N MET A 113 -7.76 -10.60 -13.06
CA MET A 113 -6.97 -9.38 -12.91
C MET A 113 -6.66 -9.07 -11.44
N LEU A 114 -7.55 -9.44 -10.51
CA LEU A 114 -7.27 -9.38 -9.07
C LEU A 114 -6.08 -10.26 -8.71
N HIS A 115 -6.12 -11.55 -9.09
CA HIS A 115 -5.04 -12.48 -8.77
C HIS A 115 -3.70 -12.08 -9.39
N LYS A 116 -3.72 -11.54 -10.62
CA LYS A 116 -2.51 -10.99 -11.26
C LYS A 116 -1.95 -9.81 -10.46
N THR A 117 -2.81 -8.90 -10.02
CA THR A 117 -2.40 -7.74 -9.22
C THR A 117 -1.86 -8.16 -7.86
N LYS A 118 -2.58 -9.01 -7.12
CA LYS A 118 -2.14 -9.55 -5.83
C LYS A 118 -0.77 -10.24 -5.94
N ARG A 119 -0.59 -11.09 -6.95
CA ARG A 119 0.68 -11.78 -7.21
C ARG A 119 1.81 -10.81 -7.54
N PHE A 120 1.53 -9.77 -8.31
CA PHE A 120 2.51 -8.75 -8.62
C PHE A 120 2.93 -7.99 -7.36
N LEU A 121 1.97 -7.58 -6.51
CA LEU A 121 2.26 -6.91 -5.24
C LEU A 121 3.10 -7.81 -4.32
N LEU A 122 2.68 -9.07 -4.12
CA LEU A 122 3.40 -10.08 -3.31
C LEU A 122 4.82 -10.38 -3.81
N LYS A 123 5.08 -10.19 -5.12
CA LYS A 123 6.42 -10.38 -5.68
C LYS A 123 7.35 -9.20 -5.37
N ASN A 124 6.80 -7.99 -5.22
CA ASN A 124 7.59 -6.77 -5.05
C ASN A 124 7.68 -6.31 -3.59
N PHE A 125 6.71 -6.67 -2.76
CA PHE A 125 6.62 -6.28 -1.36
C PHE A 125 6.21 -7.48 -0.50
N GLU A 126 6.66 -7.49 0.75
CA GLU A 126 6.12 -8.42 1.73
C GLU A 126 4.71 -7.96 2.13
N MET A 127 3.69 -8.72 1.73
CA MET A 127 2.28 -8.37 1.93
C MET A 127 1.56 -9.42 2.76
N LYS A 128 0.51 -9.01 3.47
CA LYS A 128 -0.56 -9.89 3.93
C LYS A 128 -1.78 -9.67 3.05
N ASP A 129 -2.39 -10.75 2.59
CA ASP A 129 -3.70 -10.71 1.94
C ASP A 129 -4.78 -10.85 3.02
N LEU A 130 -5.59 -9.81 3.20
CA LEU A 130 -6.65 -9.78 4.20
C LEU A 130 -7.99 -10.27 3.65
N GLY A 131 -8.05 -10.64 2.37
CA GLY A 131 -9.28 -11.10 1.73
C GLY A 131 -10.26 -9.96 1.48
N ASP A 132 -11.55 -10.27 1.62
CA ASP A 132 -12.62 -9.30 1.41
C ASP A 132 -12.54 -8.16 2.43
N ALA A 133 -12.61 -6.92 1.96
CA ALA A 133 -12.48 -5.76 2.81
C ALA A 133 -13.70 -5.65 3.74
N SER A 134 -13.47 -5.94 5.02
CA SER A 134 -14.46 -5.79 6.10
C SER A 134 -14.23 -4.53 6.93
N PHE A 135 -13.03 -3.95 6.83
CA PHE A 135 -12.65 -2.71 7.49
C PHE A 135 -11.73 -1.90 6.57
N VAL A 136 -11.73 -0.58 6.71
CA VAL A 136 -10.73 0.30 6.09
C VAL A 136 -10.52 1.50 7.02
N LEU A 137 -9.28 1.74 7.45
CA LEU A 137 -8.95 2.86 8.36
C LEU A 137 -9.79 2.89 9.65
N GLY A 138 -10.13 1.72 10.19
CA GLY A 138 -10.98 1.59 11.37
C GLY A 138 -12.48 1.76 11.13
N ILE A 139 -12.92 2.00 9.89
CA ILE A 139 -14.32 2.06 9.50
C ILE A 139 -14.77 0.67 9.05
N GLN A 140 -15.83 0.14 9.64
CA GLN A 140 -16.38 -1.14 9.24
C GLN A 140 -17.13 -1.00 7.91
N ILE A 141 -16.94 -1.97 7.02
CA ILE A 141 -17.62 -2.07 5.75
C ILE A 141 -18.62 -3.21 5.86
N GLN A 142 -19.90 -2.91 5.62
CA GLN A 142 -20.96 -3.91 5.58
C GLN A 142 -21.59 -3.91 4.20
N ARG A 143 -21.65 -5.05 3.53
CA ARG A 143 -22.22 -5.16 2.18
C ARG A 143 -23.37 -6.14 2.16
N ASP A 144 -24.53 -5.64 1.78
CA ASP A 144 -25.72 -6.43 1.49
C ASP A 144 -26.03 -6.34 -0.01
N ARG A 145 -25.58 -7.35 -0.77
CA ARG A 145 -25.84 -7.41 -2.22
C ARG A 145 -27.30 -7.62 -2.57
N SER A 146 -28.07 -8.29 -1.71
CA SER A 146 -29.50 -8.54 -1.95
C SER A 146 -30.30 -7.24 -1.94
N ARG A 147 -29.85 -6.28 -1.12
CA ARG A 147 -30.45 -4.94 -1.02
C ARG A 147 -29.68 -3.87 -1.81
N GLY A 148 -28.54 -4.21 -2.41
CA GLY A 148 -27.66 -3.27 -3.10
C GLY A 148 -27.05 -2.21 -2.17
N ILE A 149 -26.86 -2.53 -0.88
CA ILE A 149 -26.40 -1.59 0.14
C ILE A 149 -24.93 -1.88 0.48
N LEU A 150 -24.14 -0.80 0.57
CA LEU A 150 -22.80 -0.82 1.14
C LEU A 150 -22.75 0.24 2.25
N GLY A 151 -22.81 -0.22 3.50
CA GLY A 151 -22.79 0.59 4.71
C GLY A 151 -21.38 0.80 5.24
N LEU A 152 -21.19 1.95 5.89
CA LEU A 152 -19.98 2.35 6.60
C LEU A 152 -20.39 2.70 8.03
N SER A 153 -19.73 2.10 9.03
CA SER A 153 -20.03 2.33 10.45
C SER A 153 -18.78 2.36 11.30
#